data_AF-A0A662I328-F1
#
_entry.id   AF-A0A662I328-F1
#
_cell.length_a   1.000
_cell.length_b   1.000
_cell.length_c   1.000
_cell.angle_alpha   90.00
_cell.angle_beta   90.00
_cell.angle_gamma   90.00
#
_symmetry.space_group_name_H-M   'P 1'
#
loop_
_entity.id
_entity.type
_entity.pdbx_description
1 polymer ?
#
loop_
_entity_poly.entity_id
_entity_poly.type
_entity_poly.pdbx_seq_one_letter_code
_entity_poly.pdbx_strand_id
1 'polypeptide(L)'
;MPLFRNGEWLALGVCFVVYAIIFIVWIVLAVWVYKDAKKRGENAVLWLLVVLLTGIIGLIVYLIVRKGERKEEQPPPPPPPPPS
;
A
#
# COMPACT_ATOMS: atom_id res chain seq x y z
N MET A 1 18.23 34.15 28.13
CA MET A 1 18.30 33.05 27.14
C MET A 1 17.44 33.44 25.94
N PRO A 2 17.98 33.66 24.73
CA PRO A 2 17.16 33.98 23.57
C PRO A 2 16.70 32.65 22.95
N LEU A 3 15.54 32.16 23.38
CA LEU A 3 15.17 30.77 23.14
C LEU A 3 14.44 30.47 21.83
N PHE A 4 14.04 31.45 21.01
CA PHE A 4 13.36 31.14 19.74
C PHE A 4 13.64 32.19 18.66
N ARG A 5 14.39 31.82 17.62
CA ARG A 5 14.53 32.58 16.38
C ARG A 5 13.35 32.22 15.48
N ASN A 6 12.72 33.21 14.86
CA ASN A 6 11.48 33.08 14.05
C ASN A 6 11.49 31.95 12.99
N GLY A 7 12.65 31.45 12.59
CA GLY A 7 12.80 30.31 11.66
C GLY A 7 12.49 28.93 12.26
N GLU A 8 12.55 28.76 13.59
CA GLU A 8 12.33 27.43 14.20
C GLU A 8 10.85 27.05 14.23
N TRP A 9 9.96 28.02 14.44
CA TRP A 9 8.51 27.82 14.32
C TRP A 9 8.08 27.47 12.89
N LEU A 10 8.74 28.07 11.89
CA LEU A 10 8.53 27.72 10.49
C LEU A 10 9.01 26.30 10.20
N ALA A 11 10.18 25.92 10.70
CA ALA A 11 10.71 24.57 10.53
C ALA A 11 9.81 23.51 11.18
N LEU A 12 9.35 23.74 12.41
CA LEU A 12 8.40 22.85 13.11
C LEU A 12 7.05 22.74 12.36
N GLY A 13 6.55 23.87 11.84
CA GLY A 13 5.33 23.88 11.03
C GLY A 13 5.46 23.07 9.73
N VAL A 14 6.59 23.20 9.03
CA VAL A 14 6.88 22.42 7.81
C VAL A 14 7.00 20.93 8.12
N CYS A 15 7.73 20.55 9.17
CA CYS A 15 7.84 19.16 9.60
C CYS A 15 6.48 18.54 9.93
N PHE A 16 5.60 19.29 10.61
CA PHE A 16 4.25 18.83 10.94
C PHE A 16 3.41 18.59 9.67
N VAL A 17 3.45 19.51 8.70
CA VAL A 17 2.73 19.36 7.44
C VAL A 17 3.24 18.15 6.64
N VAL A 18 4.55 17.96 6.55
CA VAL A 18 5.14 16.80 5.86
C VAL A 18 4.71 15.50 6.52
N TYR A 19 4.75 15.43 7.86
CA TYR A 19 4.32 14.25 8.60
C TYR A 19 2.82 13.97 8.39
N ALA A 20 1.97 15.01 8.41
CA ALA A 20 0.55 14.89 8.14
C ALA A 20 0.27 14.34 6.72
N ILE A 21 1.00 14.81 5.71
CA ILE A 21 0.88 14.31 4.33
C ILE A 21 1.26 12.83 4.27
N ILE A 22 2.39 12.44 4.85
CA ILE A 22 2.84 11.05 4.88
C ILE A 22 1.80 10.16 5.58
N PHE A 23 1.24 10.65 6.69
CA PHE A 23 0.22 9.93 7.45
C PHE A 23 -1.09 9.74 6.64
N ILE A 24 -1.53 10.79 5.94
CA ILE A 24 -2.71 10.71 5.04
C ILE A 24 -2.46 9.68 3.93
N VAL A 25 -1.29 9.72 3.29
CA VAL A 25 -0.91 8.75 2.24
C VAL A 25 -0.92 7.33 2.81
N TRP A 26 -0.43 7.14 4.03
CA TRP A 26 -0.46 5.86 4.74
C TRP A 26 -1.88 5.33 4.96
N ILE A 27 -2.80 6.19 5.40
CA ILE A 27 -4.21 5.82 5.58
C ILE A 27 -4.85 5.46 4.24
N VAL A 28 -4.61 6.26 3.19
CA VAL A 28 -5.14 5.99 1.85
C VAL A 28 -4.63 4.65 1.32
N LEU A 29 -3.35 4.33 1.53
CA LEU A 29 -2.76 3.03 1.18
C LEU A 29 -3.42 1.88 1.94
N ALA A 30 -3.63 2.02 3.25
CA ALA A 30 -4.29 1.00 4.06
C ALA A 30 -5.73 0.73 3.59
N VAL A 31 -6.50 1.79 3.33
CA VAL A 31 -7.86 1.69 2.77
C VAL A 31 -7.83 1.04 1.38
N TRP A 32 -6.82 1.37 0.57
CA TRP A 32 -6.67 0.79 -0.76
C TRP A 32 -6.35 -0.72 -0.69
N VAL A 33 -5.42 -1.15 0.16
CA VAL A 33 -5.09 -2.58 0.39
C VAL A 33 -6.34 -3.34 0.81
N TYR A 34 -7.11 -2.80 1.75
CA TYR A 34 -8.36 -3.42 2.19
C TYR A 34 -9.38 -3.56 1.04
N LYS A 35 -9.59 -2.50 0.26
CA LYS A 35 -10.52 -2.53 -0.88
C LYS A 35 -10.04 -3.45 -2.00
N ASP A 36 -8.73 -3.53 -2.24
CA ASP A 36 -8.14 -4.37 -3.29
C ASP A 36 -8.23 -5.85 -2.92
N ALA A 37 -7.84 -6.22 -1.70
CA ALA A 37 -7.98 -7.59 -1.20
C ALA A 37 -9.45 -8.03 -1.16
N LYS A 38 -10.37 -7.16 -0.71
CA LYS A 38 -11.81 -7.46 -0.69
C LYS A 38 -12.37 -7.72 -2.10
N LYS A 39 -11.88 -7.02 -3.12
CA LYS A 39 -12.28 -7.23 -4.52
C LYS A 39 -11.78 -8.56 -5.10
N ARG A 40 -10.66 -9.08 -4.60
CA ARG A 40 -10.08 -10.36 -5.02
C ARG A 40 -10.72 -11.58 -4.35
N GLY A 41 -11.64 -11.36 -3.40
CA GLY A 41 -12.17 -12.44 -2.56
C GLY A 41 -11.17 -12.96 -1.53
N GLU A 42 -9.98 -12.35 -1.45
CA GLU A 42 -8.98 -12.65 -0.43
C GLU A 42 -9.36 -12.00 0.91
N ASN A 43 -8.74 -12.49 1.98
CA ASN A 43 -9.02 -12.02 3.33
C ASN A 43 -8.43 -10.62 3.58
N ALA A 44 -9.23 -9.60 3.25
CA ALA A 44 -8.83 -8.20 3.33
C ALA A 44 -8.36 -7.75 4.72
N VAL A 45 -8.91 -8.34 5.78
CA VAL A 45 -8.53 -8.04 7.16
C VAL A 45 -7.14 -8.58 7.47
N LEU A 46 -6.80 -9.78 6.97
CA LEU A 46 -5.47 -10.35 7.13
C LEU A 46 -4.42 -9.49 6.42
N TRP A 47 -4.65 -9.13 5.15
CA TRP A 47 -3.72 -8.29 4.41
C TRP A 47 -3.56 -6.90 5.01
N LEU A 48 -4.65 -6.30 5.49
CA LEU A 48 -4.61 -5.04 6.20
C LEU A 48 -3.78 -5.14 7.49
N LEU A 49 -3.99 -6.19 8.31
CA LEU A 49 -3.23 -6.43 9.54
C LEU A 49 -1.74 -6.64 9.26
N VAL A 50 -1.39 -7.40 8.22
CA VAL A 50 0.02 -7.61 7.82
C VAL A 50 0.67 -6.29 7.46
N VAL A 51 0.04 -5.48 6.60
CA VAL A 51 0.55 -4.16 6.19
C VAL A 51 0.62 -3.18 7.37
N LEU A 52 -0.35 -3.25 8.30
CA LEU A 52 -0.38 -2.39 9.48
C LEU A 52 0.73 -2.75 10.49
N LEU A 53 0.94 -4.04 10.75
CA LEU A 53 1.90 -4.53 11.75
C LEU A 53 3.35 -4.44 11.27
N THR A 54 3.58 -4.74 9.99
CA THR A 54 4.94 -4.77 9.42
C THR A 54 5.29 -3.49 8.66
N GLY A 55 4.35 -2.54 8.59
CA GLY A 55 4.55 -1.25 7.97
C GLY A 55 4.87 -1.35 6.47
N ILE A 56 5.87 -0.59 6.03
CA ILE A 56 6.29 -0.55 4.62
C ILE A 56 6.68 -1.95 4.12
N ILE A 57 7.26 -2.80 4.97
CA ILE A 57 7.68 -4.15 4.60
C ILE A 57 6.47 -4.99 4.19
N GLY A 58 5.38 -4.94 4.95
CA GLY A 58 4.14 -5.65 4.61
C GLY A 58 3.53 -5.17 3.32
N LEU A 59 3.60 -3.86 3.06
CA LEU A 59 3.14 -3.29 1.79
C LEU A 59 3.94 -3.85 0.60
N ILE A 60 5.27 -3.95 0.73
CA ILE A 60 6.13 -4.53 -0.31
C ILE A 60 5.78 -6.01 -0.54
N VAL A 61 5.66 -6.80 0.54
CA VAL A 61 5.28 -8.22 0.47
C VAL A 61 3.92 -8.38 -0.21
N TYR A 62 2.92 -7.58 0.19
CA TYR A 62 1.59 -7.58 -0.42
C TYR A 62 1.66 -7.32 -1.93
N LEU A 63 2.44 -6.33 -2.36
CA LEU A 63 2.60 -6.01 -3.78
C LEU A 63 3.28 -7.12 -4.58
N ILE A 64 4.23 -7.84 -3.98
CA ILE A 64 4.90 -8.97 -4.62
C ILE A 64 3.92 -10.14 -4.79
N VAL A 65 3.24 -10.55 -3.71
CA VAL A 65 2.28 -11.66 -3.74
C VAL A 65 1.14 -11.37 -4.72
N ARG A 66 0.60 -10.15 -4.67
CA ARG A 66 -0.41 -9.65 -5.62
C ARG A 66 0.00 -9.82 -7.11
N LYS A 67 1.29 -9.66 -7.44
CA LYS A 67 1.78 -9.82 -8.82
C LYS A 67 1.89 -11.29 -9.23
N GLY A 68 2.09 -12.20 -8.27
CA GLY A 68 2.12 -13.65 -8.49
C GLY A 68 0.76 -14.17 -8.95
N GLU A 69 -0.30 -13.88 -8.19
CA GLU A 69 -1.66 -14.35 -8.48
C GLU A 69 -2.16 -13.92 -9.86
N ARG A 70 -1.82 -12.69 -10.28
CA ARG A 70 -2.23 -12.16 -11.59
C ARG A 70 -1.67 -12.96 -12.78
N LYS A 71 -0.64 -13.79 -12.57
CA LYS A 71 -0.04 -14.65 -13.61
C LYS A 71 -0.64 -16.05 -13.63
N GLU A 72 -1.09 -16.57 -12.49
CA GLU A 72 -1.66 -17.92 -12.38
C GLU A 72 -3.13 -17.97 -12.79
N GLU A 73 -3.86 -16.87 -12.58
CA GLU A 73 -5.31 -16.84 -12.82
C GLU A 73 -5.70 -16.65 -14.30
N GLN A 74 -4.74 -16.44 -15.19
CA GLN A 74 -4.99 -16.58 -16.63
C GLN A 74 -4.99 -18.09 -16.96
N PRO A 75 -6.15 -18.70 -17.27
CA PRO A 75 -6.15 -20.07 -17.77
C PRO A 75 -5.25 -20.12 -19.01
N PRO A 76 -4.47 -21.22 -19.19
CA PRO A 76 -3.63 -21.36 -20.37
C PRO A 76 -4.48 -21.09 -21.61
N PRO A 77 -3.96 -20.34 -22.61
CA PRO A 77 -4.72 -20.08 -23.82
C PRO A 77 -5.26 -21.41 -24.36
N PRO A 78 -6.54 -21.47 -24.77
CA PRO A 78 -7.10 -22.69 -25.30
C PRO A 78 -6.18 -23.21 -26.43
N PRO A 79 -5.93 -24.53 -26.50
CA PRO A 79 -5.09 -25.09 -27.55
C PRO A 79 -5.62 -24.63 -28.92
N PRO A 80 -4.74 -24.30 -29.87
CA PRO A 80 -5.16 -23.89 -31.20
C PRO A 80 -6.10 -24.94 -31.79
N PRO A 81 -7.17 -24.54 -32.50
CA PRO A 81 -8.06 -25.50 -33.14
C PRO A 81 -7.24 -26.43 -34.05
N PRO A 82 -7.54 -27.74 -34.08
CA PRO A 82 -6.85 -28.66 -34.96
C PRO A 82 -6.96 -28.16 -36.41
N PRO A 83 -5.87 -28.21 -37.21
CA PRO A 83 -5.94 -27.83 -38.61
C PRO A 83 -6.97 -28.72 -39.33
N SER A 84 -7.87 -28.08 -40.09
CA SER A 84 -8.95 -28.69 -40.87
C SER A 84 -8.44 -29.52 -42.05
#